data_AF-A0A3N5RH27-F1
#
_entry.id   AF-A0A3N5RH27-F1
#
_cell.length_a   1.000
_cell.length_b   1.000
_cell.length_c   1.000
_cell.angle_alpha   90.00
_cell.angle_beta   90.00
_cell.angle_gamma   90.00
#
_symmetry.space_group_name_H-M   'P 1'
#
loop_
_entity.id
_entity.type
_entity.pdbx_description
1 polymer ?
#
loop_
_entity_poly.entity_id
_entity_poly.type
_entity_poly.pdbx_seq_one_letter_code
_entity_poly.pdbx_strand_id
1 'polypeptide(L)'
;MFHPGALQENFSAEVRLELKIHGQILPLAKTGPGYGFLKQKIDLEAGAGVLSMVIDGRIYEWDVFVKPGTTPMDGKVHFHVARSNKVDQWPTIAPLAPD
;
A
#
# COMPACT_ATOMS: atom_id res chain seq x y z
N MET A 1 40.86 -13.79 -18.05
CA MET A 1 39.53 -14.21 -18.54
C MET A 1 38.55 -13.96 -17.40
N PHE A 2 37.96 -12.76 -17.36
CA PHE A 2 37.03 -12.35 -16.31
C PHE A 2 35.61 -12.56 -16.85
N HIS A 3 34.82 -13.40 -16.20
CA HIS A 3 33.38 -13.35 -16.37
C HIS A 3 32.90 -12.20 -15.48
N PRO A 4 32.45 -11.06 -16.03
CA PRO A 4 31.72 -10.10 -15.21
C PRO A 4 30.48 -10.85 -14.74
N GLY A 5 30.42 -11.12 -13.44
CA GLY A 5 29.21 -11.63 -12.80
C GLY A 5 28.09 -10.71 -13.22
N ALA A 6 27.08 -11.28 -13.87
CA ALA A 6 25.87 -10.56 -14.21
C ALA A 6 25.37 -9.92 -12.93
N LEU A 7 25.57 -8.61 -12.82
CA LEU A 7 24.85 -7.79 -11.87
C LEU A 7 23.39 -8.10 -12.21
N GLN A 8 22.67 -8.75 -11.29
CA GLN A 8 21.24 -8.99 -11.46
C GLN A 8 20.56 -7.62 -11.26
N GLU A 9 20.72 -6.76 -12.26
CA GLU A 9 19.99 -5.52 -12.44
C GLU A 9 18.51 -5.91 -12.52
N ASN A 10 17.63 -5.14 -11.87
CA ASN A 10 16.18 -5.37 -11.75
C ASN A 10 15.70 -6.19 -10.53
N PHE A 11 16.11 -5.81 -9.32
CA PHE A 11 15.16 -5.90 -8.18
C PHE A 11 14.26 -4.64 -8.19
N SER A 12 13.45 -4.47 -9.24
CA SER A 12 12.37 -3.46 -9.23
C SER A 12 11.18 -4.08 -8.53
N ALA A 13 11.17 -4.01 -7.19
CA ALA A 13 9.99 -4.37 -6.44
C ALA A 13 8.84 -3.43 -6.83
N GLU A 14 7.74 -3.97 -7.35
CA GLU A 14 6.55 -3.16 -7.60
C GLU A 14 5.90 -2.85 -6.25
N VAL A 15 6.03 -1.61 -5.79
CA VAL A 15 5.41 -1.13 -4.55
C VAL A 15 4.18 -0.28 -4.87
N ARG A 16 3.00 -0.74 -4.42
CA ARG A 16 1.75 0.01 -4.48
C ARG A 16 1.23 0.28 -3.08
N LEU A 17 0.81 1.52 -2.83
CA LEU A 17 0.24 1.96 -1.56
C LEU A 17 -1.17 2.43 -1.79
N GLU A 18 -2.12 1.93 -1.00
CA GLU A 18 -3.55 2.16 -1.16
C GLU A 18 -4.19 2.37 0.21
N LEU A 19 -5.10 3.34 0.31
CA LEU A 19 -5.93 3.57 1.49
C LEU A 19 -7.36 3.18 1.15
N LYS A 20 -7.87 2.15 1.82
CA LYS A 20 -9.25 1.70 1.72
C LYS A 20 -10.06 2.34 2.84
N ILE A 21 -11.04 3.17 2.51
CA ILE A 21 -11.87 3.85 3.53
C ILE A 21 -13.23 4.19 2.94
N HIS A 22 -14.30 3.99 3.72
CA HIS A 22 -15.68 4.20 3.27
C HIS A 22 -16.03 3.48 1.95
N GLY A 23 -15.43 2.30 1.72
CA GLY A 23 -15.61 1.54 0.47
C GLY A 23 -14.84 2.08 -0.74
N GLN A 24 -14.08 3.16 -0.60
CA GLN A 24 -13.20 3.71 -1.63
C GLN A 24 -11.78 3.15 -1.50
N ILE A 25 -11.11 2.90 -2.62
CA ILE A 25 -9.69 2.54 -2.67
C ILE A 25 -8.93 3.72 -3.25
N LEU A 26 -8.03 4.29 -2.46
CA LEU A 26 -7.37 5.54 -2.77
C LEU A 26 -5.87 5.33 -2.90
N PRO A 27 -5.29 5.52 -4.10
CA PRO A 27 -3.85 5.32 -4.27
C PRO A 27 -3.06 6.41 -3.54
N LEU A 28 -2.04 5.99 -2.81
CA LEU A 28 -1.12 6.86 -2.10
C LEU A 28 0.18 7.04 -2.91
N ALA A 29 0.69 8.25 -2.93
CA ALA A 29 1.99 8.59 -3.49
C ALA A 29 3.14 8.20 -2.55
N LYS A 30 2.93 8.41 -1.24
CA LYS A 30 3.89 8.08 -0.19
C LYS A 30 3.19 7.95 1.16
N THR A 31 3.82 7.21 2.08
CA THR A 31 3.38 7.07 3.47
C THR A 31 4.53 7.39 4.41
N GLY A 32 4.18 7.86 5.60
CA GLY A 32 5.09 8.09 6.71
C GLY A 32 4.43 7.71 8.03
N PRO A 33 5.15 7.82 9.15
CA PRO A 33 4.60 7.47 10.46
C PRO A 33 3.41 8.37 10.81
N GLY A 34 2.20 7.79 10.72
CA GLY A 34 0.94 8.47 11.03
C GLY A 34 0.43 9.43 9.96
N TYR A 35 0.92 9.33 8.72
CA TYR A 35 0.38 10.08 7.60
C TYR A 35 0.63 9.42 6.24
N GLY A 36 -0.11 9.82 5.22
CA GLY A 36 0.09 9.45 3.82
C GLY A 36 -0.23 10.61 2.91
N PHE A 37 0.15 10.51 1.65
CA PHE A 37 -0.21 11.49 0.62
C PHE A 37 -1.01 10.77 -0.46
N LEU A 38 -2.22 11.24 -0.73
CA LEU A 38 -3.05 10.75 -1.83
C LEU A 38 -2.47 11.23 -3.16
N LYS A 39 -2.52 10.37 -4.18
CA LYS A 39 -2.18 10.78 -5.56
C LYS A 39 -3.22 11.76 -6.14
N GLN A 40 -4.43 11.72 -5.61
CA GLN A 40 -5.56 12.53 -6.03
C GLN A 40 -6.02 13.46 -4.91
N LYS A 41 -6.38 14.69 -5.27
CA LYS A 41 -7.00 15.64 -4.33
C LYS A 41 -8.49 15.34 -4.24
N ILE A 42 -8.85 14.58 -3.22
CA ILE A 42 -10.25 14.29 -2.88
C ILE A 42 -10.51 14.66 -1.43
N ASP A 43 -11.73 15.08 -1.15
CA ASP A 43 -12.18 15.24 0.22
C ASP A 43 -12.33 13.85 0.84
N LEU A 44 -11.73 13.66 2.01
CA LEU A 44 -11.69 12.39 2.69
C LEU A 44 -12.35 12.53 4.06
N GLU A 45 -13.47 11.84 4.23
CA GLU A 45 -14.14 11.79 5.52
C GLU A 45 -13.30 11.01 6.54
N ALA A 46 -13.28 11.50 7.78
CA ALA A 46 -12.65 10.78 8.88
C ALA A 46 -13.33 9.43 9.11
N GLY A 47 -12.57 8.45 9.59
CA GLY A 47 -13.13 7.14 9.88
C GLY A 47 -12.12 6.03 9.90
N ALA A 48 -12.62 4.83 10.21
CA ALA A 48 -11.84 3.61 10.11
C ALA A 48 -11.59 3.24 8.65
N GLY A 49 -10.36 2.81 8.35
CA GLY A 49 -9.93 2.36 7.04
C GLY A 49 -8.81 1.33 7.15
N VAL A 50 -8.35 0.86 6.00
CA VAL A 50 -7.26 -0.10 5.87
C VAL A 50 -6.21 0.50 4.97
N LEU A 51 -4.98 0.61 5.46
CA LEU A 51 -3.82 0.91 4.64
C LEU A 51 -3.30 -0.40 4.06
N SER A 52 -3.24 -0.52 2.74
CA SER A 52 -2.70 -1.68 2.03
C SER A 52 -1.41 -1.30 1.32
N MET A 53 -0.37 -2.07 1.52
CA MET A 53 0.89 -1.99 0.77
C MET A 53 1.07 -3.30 0.01
N VAL A 54 1.20 -3.22 -1.30
CA VAL A 54 1.50 -4.37 -2.17
C VAL A 54 2.97 -4.28 -2.56
N ILE A 55 3.74 -5.31 -2.28
CA ILE A 55 5.15 -5.44 -2.70
C ILE A 55 5.30 -6.76 -3.44
N ASP A 56 5.59 -6.71 -4.74
CA ASP A 56 5.76 -7.92 -5.58
C ASP A 56 4.58 -8.91 -5.43
N GLY A 57 3.35 -8.37 -5.41
CA GLY A 57 2.12 -9.15 -5.23
C GLY A 57 1.80 -9.57 -3.80
N ARG A 58 2.67 -9.31 -2.82
CA ARG A 58 2.37 -9.55 -1.40
C ARG A 58 1.62 -8.37 -0.81
N ILE A 59 0.45 -8.61 -0.23
CA ILE A 59 -0.35 -7.57 0.41
C ILE A 59 -0.02 -7.53 1.91
N TYR A 60 0.27 -6.32 2.39
CA TYR A 60 0.44 -5.98 3.79
C TYR A 60 -0.66 -4.99 4.16
N GLU A 61 -1.47 -5.33 5.15
CA GLU A 61 -2.59 -4.47 5.56
C GLU A 61 -2.44 -4.00 7.01
N TRP A 62 -2.87 -2.76 7.27
CA TRP A 62 -2.95 -2.18 8.60
C TRP A 62 -4.31 -1.51 8.77
N ASP A 63 -4.99 -1.83 9.86
CA ASP A 63 -6.16 -1.08 10.29
C ASP A 63 -5.69 0.31 10.71
N VAL A 64 -6.22 1.34 10.06
CA VAL A 64 -5.92 2.74 10.33
C VAL A 64 -7.19 3.51 10.65
N PHE A 65 -7.05 4.60 11.38
CA PHE A 65 -8.14 5.55 11.59
C PHE A 65 -7.70 6.92 11.08
N VAL A 66 -8.42 7.42 10.07
CA VAL A 66 -8.18 8.71 9.41
C VAL A 66 -8.76 9.82 10.27
N LYS A 67 -7.96 10.85 10.53
CA LYS A 67 -8.34 11.97 11.40
C LYS A 67 -9.19 13.00 10.65
N PRO A 68 -10.20 13.60 11.33
CA PRO A 68 -10.96 14.73 10.80
C PRO A 68 -10.08 15.98 10.67
N GLY A 69 -10.44 16.86 9.74
CA GLY A 69 -9.68 18.08 9.46
C GLY A 69 -8.45 17.85 8.58
N THR A 70 -8.37 16.67 7.94
CA THR A 70 -7.42 16.43 6.87
C THR A 70 -7.90 17.13 5.60
N THR A 71 -7.69 18.45 5.51
CA THR A 71 -8.06 19.21 4.32
C THR A 71 -7.05 18.96 3.20
N PRO A 72 -7.45 18.43 2.03
CA PRO A 72 -6.54 17.96 0.98
C PRO A 72 -5.88 19.09 0.15
N MET A 73 -5.62 20.28 0.72
CA MET A 73 -4.87 21.32 -0.01
C MET A 73 -3.53 20.79 -0.54
N ASP A 74 -2.87 19.95 0.26
CA ASP A 74 -1.61 19.25 -0.05
C ASP A 74 -1.76 17.74 -0.27
N GLY A 75 -2.99 17.21 -0.30
CA GLY A 75 -3.26 15.76 -0.44
C GLY A 75 -2.73 14.90 0.72
N LYS A 76 -2.30 15.51 1.83
CA LYS A 76 -1.75 14.81 3.00
C LYS A 76 -2.87 14.33 3.92
N VAL A 77 -2.94 13.01 4.12
CA VAL A 77 -3.85 12.34 5.05
C VAL A 77 -3.18 12.00 6.36
N HIS A 78 -3.77 12.38 7.49
CA HIS A 78 -3.30 11.99 8.81
C HIS A 78 -4.10 10.78 9.32
N PHE A 79 -3.39 9.76 9.76
CA PHE A 79 -4.00 8.56 10.32
C PHE A 79 -3.17 8.02 11.48
N HIS A 80 -3.75 7.15 12.28
CA HIS A 80 -3.00 6.35 13.24
C HIS A 80 -3.28 4.87 12.98
N VAL A 81 -2.25 4.04 13.15
CA VAL A 81 -2.40 2.58 13.04
C VAL A 81 -3.14 2.12 14.29
N ALA A 82 -4.34 1.59 14.10
CA ALA A 82 -5.17 1.03 15.17
C ALA A 82 -4.73 -0.41 15.49
N ARG A 83 -4.42 -1.21 14.46
CA ARG A 83 -3.82 -2.55 14.57
C ARG A 83 -2.99 -2.86 13.32
N SER A 84 -1.85 -3.50 13.51
CA SER A 84 -1.13 -4.17 12.42
C SER A 84 -1.68 -5.58 12.31
N ASN A 85 -2.38 -5.92 11.22
CA ASN A 85 -2.97 -7.24 11.10
C ASN A 85 -2.83 -7.81 9.69
N LYS A 86 -2.24 -9.01 9.64
CA LYS A 86 -2.17 -9.99 8.56
C LYS A 86 -1.55 -9.54 7.23
N VAL A 87 -0.42 -10.18 6.92
CA VAL A 87 -0.03 -10.47 5.54
C VAL A 87 -1.10 -11.42 4.99
N ASP A 88 -1.97 -10.94 4.11
CA ASP A 88 -2.84 -11.84 3.36
C ASP A 88 -1.96 -12.52 2.31
N GLN A 89 -1.58 -13.78 2.57
CA GLN A 89 -0.95 -14.60 1.56
C GLN A 89 -1.96 -14.79 0.44
N TRP A 90 -1.71 -14.15 -0.71
CA TRP A 90 -2.37 -14.49 -1.96
C TRP A 90 -2.32 -16.03 -2.13
N PRO A 91 -3.40 -16.70 -2.59
CA PRO A 91 -3.30 -18.11 -2.90
C PRO A 91 -2.18 -18.27 -3.93
N THR A 92 -1.16 -19.06 -3.59
CA THR A 92 -0.26 -19.66 -4.57
C THR A 92 -1.16 -20.31 -5.61
N ILE A 93 -1.30 -19.68 -6.79
CA ILE A 93 -1.91 -20.33 -7.93
C ILE A 93 -0.97 -21.49 -8.22
N ALA A 94 -1.36 -22.70 -7.81
CA ALA A 94 -0.62 -23.89 -8.14
C ALA A 94 -0.40 -23.88 -9.67
N PRO A 95 0.82 -24.13 -10.17
CA PRO A 95 1.02 -24.25 -11.60
C PRO A 95 0.03 -25.30 -12.10
N LEU A 96 -0.82 -24.91 -13.05
CA LEU A 96 -1.70 -25.82 -13.79
C LEU A 96 -0.81 -26.97 -14.27
N ALA A 97 -1.01 -28.16 -13.73
CA ALA A 97 -0.34 -29.35 -14.20
C ALA A 97 -0.70 -29.53 -15.70
N PRO A 98 0.29 -29.74 -16.59
CA PRO A 98 -0.03 -30.17 -17.94
C PRO A 98 -0.65 -31.57 -17.88
N ASP A 99 -1.74 -31.74 -18.62
CA ASP A 99 -2.44 -33.01 -18.87
C ASP A 99 -1.51 -34.09 -19.45
#